data_AF-A0A930U4W8-F1
#
_entry.id   AF-A0A930U4W8-F1
#
_cell.length_a   1.000
_cell.length_b   1.000
_cell.length_c   1.000
_cell.angle_alpha   90.00
_cell.angle_beta   90.00
_cell.angle_gamma   90.00
#
_symmetry.space_group_name_H-M   'P 1'
#
loop_
_entity.id
_entity.type
_entity.pdbx_description
1 polymer ?
#
loop_
_entity_poly.entity_id
_entity_poly.type
_entity_poly.pdbx_seq_one_letter_code
_entity_poly.pdbx_strand_id
1 'polypeptide(L)' 'MSIREANLVRFLREELAIAPASIDMALRHEAQERGPLAMILWRYGLITREQLDQVFAWLSSPEAL' A
#
# COMPACT_ATOMS: atom_id res chain seq x y z
N MET A 1 -8.52 5.92 -10.64
CA MET A 1 -7.88 6.07 -9.34
C MET A 1 -8.78 6.92 -8.47
N SER A 2 -9.31 6.35 -7.39
CA SER A 2 -10.07 7.04 -6.35
C SER A 2 -9.13 7.93 -5.52
N ILE A 3 -9.66 8.98 -4.88
CA ILE A 3 -8.92 9.85 -3.96
C ILE A 3 -8.23 9.04 -2.86
N ARG A 4 -8.91 8.00 -2.34
CA ARG A 4 -8.39 7.11 -1.31
C ARG A 4 -7.17 6.31 -1.77
N GLU A 5 -7.16 5.85 -3.02
CA GLU A 5 -6.01 5.13 -3.60
C GLU A 5 -4.81 6.05 -3.77
N ALA A 6 -5.05 7.30 -4.21
CA ALA A 6 -3.99 8.30 -4.33
C ALA A 6 -3.38 8.65 -2.96
N ASN A 7 -4.20 8.80 -1.93
CA ASN A 7 -3.75 9.07 -0.56
C ASN A 7 -2.93 7.89 0.00
N LEU A 8 -3.35 6.65 -0.25
CA LEU A 8 -2.60 5.46 0.17
C LEU A 8 -1.22 5.42 -0.51
N VAL A 9 -1.16 5.62 -1.83
CA VAL A 9 0.11 5.64 -2.57
C VAL A 9 1.05 6.73 -2.04
N ARG A 10 0.52 7.90 -1.68
CA ARG A 10 1.31 8.96 -1.05
C ARG A 10 1.84 8.55 0.32
N PHE A 11 1.01 8.01 1.20
CA PHE A 11 1.43 7.51 2.51
C PHE A 11 2.54 6.46 2.39
N LEU A 12 2.38 5.49 1.49
CA LEU A 12 3.38 4.45 1.25
C LEU A 12 4.74 5.03 0.82
N ARG A 13 4.74 6.09 0.01
CA ARG A 13 5.96 6.74 -0.52
C ARG A 13 6.59 7.72 0.47
N GLU A 14 5.77 8.57 1.08
CA GLU A 14 6.21 9.71 1.87
C GLU A 14 6.50 9.29 3.32
N GLU A 15 5.61 8.50 3.93
CA GLU A 15 5.72 8.11 5.35
C GLU A 15 6.47 6.79 5.54
N LEU A 16 6.19 5.79 4.70
CA LEU A 16 6.83 4.46 4.82
C LEU A 16 8.09 4.31 3.94
N ALA A 17 8.45 5.34 3.17
CA ALA A 17 9.60 5.37 2.28
C ALA A 17 9.69 4.16 1.31
N ILE A 18 8.54 3.61 0.90
CA ILE A 18 8.49 2.47 -0.01
C ILE A 18 8.84 2.93 -1.42
N ALA A 19 9.74 2.20 -2.07
CA ALA A 19 10.20 2.51 -3.41
C ALA A 19 9.03 2.56 -4.41
N PRO A 20 8.95 3.58 -5.30
CA PRO A 20 7.88 3.68 -6.29
C PRO A 20 7.74 2.42 -7.17
N ALA A 21 8.87 1.81 -7.54
CA ALA A 21 8.88 0.57 -8.32
C ALA A 21 8.18 -0.61 -7.62
N SER A 22 8.29 -0.69 -6.28
CA SER A 22 7.61 -1.70 -5.47
C SER A 22 6.10 -1.48 -5.46
N ILE A 23 5.66 -0.23 -5.36
CA ILE A 23 4.24 0.15 -5.40
C ILE A 23 3.66 -0.13 -6.77
N ASP A 24 4.35 0.27 -7.84
CA ASP A 24 3.92 0.01 -9.23
C ASP A 24 3.79 -1.48 -9.53
N MET A 25 4.72 -2.30 -9.01
CA MET A 25 4.62 -3.75 -9.11
C MET A 25 3.34 -4.25 -8.43
N ALA A 26 3.11 -3.85 -7.18
CA ALA A 26 1.96 -4.31 -6.42
C ALA A 26 0.62 -3.85 -7.02
N LEU A 27 0.53 -2.63 -7.56
CA LEU A 27 -0.66 -2.12 -8.27
C LEU A 27 -0.96 -2.93 -9.54
N ARG A 28 0.05 -3.37 -10.29
CA ARG A 28 -0.13 -4.24 -11.46
C ARG A 28 -0.69 -5.61 -11.07
N HIS A 29 -0.28 -6.15 -9.92
CA HIS A 29 -0.75 -7.43 -9.41
C HIS A 29 -2.11 -7.34 -8.70
N GLU A 30 -2.47 -6.19 -8.11
CA GLU A 30 -3.78 -5.95 -7.49
C GLU A 30 -4.93 -6.20 -8.45
N ALA A 31 -4.79 -5.74 -9.70
CA ALA A 31 -5.77 -5.97 -10.76
C ALA A 31 -5.93 -7.46 -11.13
N GLN A 32 -4.89 -8.28 -10.96
CA GLN A 32 -4.89 -9.69 -11.35
C GLN A 32 -5.28 -10.62 -10.20
N GLU A 33 -4.71 -10.41 -9.01
CA GLU A 33 -4.88 -11.29 -7.85
C GLU A 33 -6.09 -10.93 -6.97
N ARG A 34 -6.77 -9.79 -7.24
CA ARG A 34 -7.94 -9.31 -6.49
C ARG A 34 -7.71 -9.27 -4.98
N GLY A 35 -6.52 -8.85 -4.57
CA GLY A 35 -6.13 -8.70 -3.17
C GLY A 35 -5.85 -7.24 -2.82
N PRO A 36 -6.02 -6.82 -1.56
CA PRO A 36 -5.66 -5.45 -1.16
C PRO A 36 -4.17 -5.17 -1.43
N LEU A 37 -3.85 -3.99 -1.95
CA LEU A 37 -2.47 -3.54 -2.20
C LEU A 37 -1.50 -3.86 -1.05
N ALA A 38 -1.92 -3.61 0.19
CA ALA A 38 -1.12 -3.88 1.40
C ALA A 38 -0.70 -5.35 1.52
N MET A 39 -1.62 -6.28 1.22
CA MET A 39 -1.35 -7.71 1.28
C MET A 39 -0.41 -8.17 0.17
N ILE A 40 -0.50 -7.55 -1.00
CA ILE A 40 0.37 -7.84 -2.14
C ILE A 40 1.79 -7.38 -1.82
N LEU A 41 1.96 -6.16 -1.32
CA LEU A 41 3.27 -5.65 -0.89
C LEU A 41 3.95 -6.61 0.11
N TRP A 42 3.21 -7.11 1.11
CA TRP A 42 3.77 -8.05 2.09
C TRP A 42 4.09 -9.43 1.49
N ARG A 43 3.20 -9.99 0.67
CA ARG A 43 3.40 -11.31 0.03
C ARG A 43 4.66 -11.36 -0.83
N TYR A 44 4.98 -10.26 -1.50
CA TYR A 44 6.20 -10.13 -2.31
C TYR A 44 7.43 -9.67 -1.50
N GLY A 45 7.32 -9.52 -0.18
CA GLY A 45 8.41 -9.08 0.69
C GLY A 45 8.86 -7.63 0.48
N LEU A 46 7.98 -6.79 -0.11
CA LEU A 46 8.28 -5.38 -0.39
C LEU A 46 8.12 -4.48 0.83
N ILE A 47 7.43 -4.97 1.86
CA ILE A 47 7.27 -4.33 3.16
C ILE A 47 7.42 -5.38 4.27
N THR A 48 7.85 -4.93 5.44
CA THR A 48 7.90 -5.79 6.64
C THR A 48 6.51 -5.99 7.25
N ARG A 49 6.40 -6.88 8.23
CA ARG A 49 5.14 -7.07 8.98
C ARG A 49 4.77 -5.82 9.77
N GLU A 50 5.75 -5.13 10.36
CA GLU A 50 5.54 -3.88 11.10
C GLU A 50 5.05 -2.75 10.17
N GLN A 51 5.54 -2.70 8.94
CA GLN A 51 5.06 -1.75 7.93
C GLN A 51 3.64 -2.12 7.46
N LEU A 52 3.34 -3.42 7.31
CA LEU A 52 2.00 -3.89 7.00
C LEU A 52 0.98 -3.44 8.06
N ASP A 53 1.33 -3.58 9.34
CA ASP A 53 0.48 -3.14 10.45
C ASP A 53 0.23 -1.62 10.39
N GLN A 54 1.26 -0.82 10.05
CA GLN A 54 1.11 0.63 9.84
C GLN A 54 0.19 0.97 8.67
N VAL A 55 0.27 0.23 7.56
CA VAL A 55 -0.64 0.42 6.42
C VAL A 55 -2.08 0.15 6.81
N PHE A 56 -2.35 -0.92 7.56
CA PHE A 56 -3.70 -1.23 8.03
C PHE A 56 -4.23 -0.22 9.06
N ALA A 57 -3.37 0.25 9.96
CA ALA A 57 -3.70 1.31 10.90
C ALA A 57 -4.08 2.60 10.16
N TRP A 58 -3.28 2.99 9.16
CA TRP A 58 -3.56 4.16 8.33
C TRP A 58 -4.85 4.01 7.53
N LEU A 59 -5.11 2.84 6.94
CA LEU A 59 -6.36 2.59 6.20
C LEU A 59 -7.63 2.70 7.05
N SER A 60 -7.49 2.53 8.36
CA SER A 60 -8.56 2.67 9.36
C SER A 60 -8.63 4.07 9.96
N SER A 61 -7.67 4.95 9.64
CA SER A 61 -7.60 6.34 10.09
C SER A 61 -8.54 7.24 9.26
N PRO A 62 -9.10 8.30 9.87
CA PRO A 62 -9.85 9.32 9.14
C PRO A 62 -9.03 10.06 8.06
N GLU A 63 -7.69 10.03 8.13
CA GLU A 63 -6.80 10.61 7.10
C GLU A 63 -6.87 9.87 5.76
N ALA A 64 -7.40 8.64 5.74
CA ALA A 64 -7.56 7.84 4.53
C ALA A 64 -8.87 8.11 3.78
N LEU A 65 -9.72 9.03 4.24
CA LEU A 65 -11.05 9.34 3.66
C LEU A 65 -11.01 10.54 2.69
#